data_AF-A0AAN7VPV8-F1
#
_entry.id   AF-A0AAN7VPV8-F1
#
_cell.length_a   1.000
_cell.length_b   1.000
_cell.length_c   1.000
_cell.angle_alpha   90.00
_cell.angle_beta   90.00
_cell.angle_gamma   90.00
#
_symmetry.space_group_name_H-M   'P 1'
#
loop_
_entity.id
_entity.type
_entity.pdbx_description
1 polymer ?
#
loop_
_entity_poly.entity_id
_entity_poly.type
_entity_poly.pdbx_seq_one_letter_code
_entity_poly.pdbx_strand_id
1 'polypeptide(L)'
;MVFTSEQDAFILMAHFRSGTRNPDGTWSYSLQSCIEQFSEAFPDVNIEYDAFKKHRLRLIARYENKYCICKGKSTGRPTVLTEEVVNDIQQRIQQSPKKSIPQLSAQTGTFKSLSIIIEFSGLNKLPNVVSSKNIEGTDRATH
;
A
#
# COMPACT_ATOMS: atom_id res chain seq x y z
N MET A 1 -3.35 18.19 -7.49
CA MET A 1 -2.02 18.84 -7.43
C MET A 1 -1.09 18.03 -6.54
N VAL A 2 0.16 17.83 -6.96
CA VAL A 2 1.18 17.13 -6.16
C VAL A 2 2.18 18.18 -5.68
N PHE A 3 2.18 18.45 -4.38
CA PHE A 3 3.17 19.33 -3.76
C PHE A 3 4.46 18.54 -3.49
N THR A 4 5.59 19.20 -3.66
CA THR A 4 6.91 18.64 -3.30
C THR A 4 7.11 18.68 -1.79
N SER A 5 8.08 17.91 -1.28
CA SER A 5 8.43 17.93 0.15
C SER A 5 8.92 19.31 0.62
N GLU A 6 9.60 20.05 -0.26
CA GLU A 6 10.05 21.42 0.01
C GLU A 6 8.86 22.37 0.12
N GLN A 7 7.91 22.27 -0.81
CA GLN A 7 6.66 23.03 -0.76
C GLN A 7 5.83 22.68 0.49
N ASP A 8 5.76 21.40 0.89
CA ASP A 8 5.09 20.97 2.11
C ASP A 8 5.71 21.64 3.36
N ALA A 9 7.04 21.67 3.44
CA ALA A 9 7.76 22.34 4.53
C ALA A 9 7.49 23.85 4.53
N PHE A 10 7.53 24.48 3.36
CA PHE A 10 7.27 25.90 3.23
C PHE A 10 5.83 26.26 3.64
N ILE A 11 4.83 25.51 3.18
CA ILE A 11 3.41 25.72 3.53
C ILE A 11 3.23 25.67 5.04
N LEU A 12 3.85 24.70 5.72
CA LEU A 12 3.76 24.58 7.16
C LEU A 12 4.42 25.77 7.89
N MET A 13 5.61 26.20 7.43
CA MET A 13 6.27 27.38 7.99
C MET A 13 5.47 28.66 7.77
N ALA A 14 4.97 28.90 6.55
CA ALA A 14 4.15 30.05 6.20
C ALA A 14 2.85 30.08 7.02
N HIS A 15 2.24 28.92 7.28
CA HIS A 15 1.08 28.81 8.15
C HIS A 15 1.38 29.32 9.57
N PHE A 16 2.41 28.80 10.23
CA PHE A 16 2.74 29.23 11.59
C PHE A 16 3.23 30.69 11.65
N ARG A 17 3.93 31.17 10.62
CA ARG A 17 4.31 32.58 10.49
C ARG A 17 3.13 33.53 10.38
N SER A 18 2.03 33.08 9.77
CA SER A 18 0.78 33.86 9.70
C SER A 18 0.00 33.90 11.02
N GLY A 19 0.52 33.26 12.08
CA GLY A 19 -0.11 33.19 13.38
C GLY A 19 -0.18 34.55 14.05
N THR A 20 -1.40 35.01 14.33
CA THR A 20 -1.67 36.19 15.15
C THR A 20 -2.27 35.74 16.47
N ARG A 21 -1.77 36.30 17.58
CA ARG A 21 -2.32 35.98 18.90
C ARG A 21 -3.52 36.88 19.16
N ASN A 22 -4.66 36.24 19.39
CA ASN A 22 -5.90 36.93 19.72
C ASN A 22 -5.90 37.39 21.19
N PRO A 23 -6.74 38.37 21.57
CA PRO A 23 -6.83 38.87 22.94
C PRO A 23 -7.27 37.80 23.98
N ASP A 24 -7.98 36.77 23.54
CA ASP A 24 -8.41 35.63 24.35
C ASP A 24 -7.28 34.61 24.61
N GLY A 25 -6.08 34.86 24.06
CA GLY A 25 -4.92 33.97 24.18
C GLY A 25 -4.86 32.86 23.13
N THR A 26 -5.86 32.75 22.25
CA THR A 26 -5.87 31.78 21.14
C THR A 26 -5.02 32.26 19.95
N TRP A 27 -4.62 31.33 19.09
CA TRP A 27 -3.91 31.64 17.84
C TRP A 27 -4.87 31.60 16.66
N SER A 28 -4.91 32.67 15.88
CA SER A 28 -5.56 32.71 14.58
C SER A 28 -4.51 32.64 13.47
N TYR A 29 -4.77 31.83 12.45
CA TYR A 29 -3.85 31.65 11.32
C TYR A 29 -4.54 32.03 10.02
N SER A 30 -3.91 32.88 9.22
CA SER A 30 -4.49 33.38 7.97
C SER A 30 -4.14 32.47 6.79
N LEU A 31 -5.16 31.86 6.16
CA LEU A 31 -4.97 31.13 4.92
C LEU A 31 -4.50 32.05 3.78
N GLN A 32 -5.02 33.27 3.73
CA GLN A 32 -4.70 34.23 2.68
C GLN A 32 -3.22 34.62 2.72
N SER A 33 -2.71 34.98 3.91
CA SER A 33 -1.30 35.30 4.10
C SER A 33 -0.38 34.11 3.77
N CYS A 34 -0.83 32.89 4.06
CA CYS A 34 -0.09 31.68 3.70
C CYS A 34 -0.03 31.46 2.19
N ILE A 35 -1.13 31.72 1.45
CA ILE A 35 -1.17 31.63 -0.02
C ILE A 35 -0.27 32.71 -0.64
N GLU A 36 -0.32 33.94 -0.15
CA GLU A 36 0.48 35.06 -0.66
C GLU A 36 1.98 34.75 -0.53
N GLN A 37 2.43 34.35 0.67
CA GLN A 37 3.82 33.95 0.92
C GLN A 37 4.24 32.76 0.04
N PHE A 38 3.34 31.80 -0.19
CA PHE A 38 3.64 30.65 -1.05
C PHE A 38 3.74 31.06 -2.53
N SER A 39 2.85 31.95 -2.99
CA SER A 39 2.84 32.43 -4.38
C SER A 39 4.07 33.28 -4.70
N GLU A 40 4.56 34.03 -3.71
CA GLU A 40 5.81 34.79 -3.82
C GLU A 40 7.03 33.86 -3.90
N ALA A 41 7.06 32.80 -3.09
CA ALA A 41 8.17 31.85 -3.08
C ALA A 41 8.17 30.87 -4.28
N PHE A 42 7.00 30.56 -4.83
CA PHE A 42 6.82 29.62 -5.93
C PHE A 42 5.87 30.18 -7.00
N PRO A 43 6.30 31.22 -7.76
CA PRO A 43 5.44 31.91 -8.72
C PRO A 43 5.01 31.02 -9.90
N ASP A 44 5.80 30.02 -10.24
CA ASP A 44 5.52 29.09 -11.35
C ASP A 44 4.45 28.04 -11.02
N VAL A 45 4.05 27.97 -9.74
CA VAL A 45 3.14 26.94 -9.25
C VAL A 45 1.71 27.48 -9.30
N ASN A 46 0.88 26.92 -10.18
CA ASN A 46 -0.54 27.29 -10.24
C ASN A 46 -1.32 26.71 -9.04
N ILE A 47 -1.79 27.59 -8.16
CA ILE A 47 -2.47 27.21 -6.91
C ILE A 47 -3.98 27.24 -7.11
N GLU A 48 -4.61 26.08 -7.01
CA GLU A 48 -6.06 26.00 -6.83
C GLU A 48 -6.41 26.19 -5.34
N TYR A 49 -7.21 27.20 -5.02
CA TYR A 49 -7.54 27.60 -3.64
C TYR A 49 -8.02 26.44 -2.77
N ASP A 50 -8.99 25.66 -3.26
CA ASP A 50 -9.57 24.55 -2.51
C ASP A 50 -8.60 23.39 -2.32
N ALA A 51 -7.78 23.11 -3.34
CA ALA A 51 -6.75 22.09 -3.25
C ALA A 51 -5.68 22.48 -2.21
N PHE A 52 -5.23 23.74 -2.23
CA PHE A 52 -4.26 24.28 -1.28
C PHE A 52 -4.79 24.26 0.15
N LYS A 53 -6.03 24.73 0.37
CA LYS A 53 -6.69 24.70 1.68
C LYS A 53 -6.76 23.28 2.25
N LYS A 54 -7.22 22.31 1.45
CA LYS A 54 -7.31 20.90 1.87
C LYS A 54 -5.92 20.32 2.17
N HIS A 55 -4.92 20.67 1.35
CA HIS A 55 -3.56 20.18 1.54
C HIS A 55 -2.90 20.74 2.81
N ARG A 56 -3.02 22.05 3.04
CA ARG A 56 -2.56 22.72 4.28
C ARG A 56 -3.13 22.04 5.53
N LEU A 57 -4.44 21.80 5.56
CA LEU A 57 -5.10 21.13 6.70
C LEU A 57 -4.55 19.72 6.94
N ARG A 58 -4.26 18.96 5.88
CA ARG A 58 -3.65 17.63 5.99
C ARG A 58 -2.22 17.69 6.53
N LEU A 59 -1.45 18.70 6.16
CA LEU A 59 -0.08 18.89 6.66
C LEU A 59 -0.09 19.25 8.15
N ILE A 60 -0.96 20.17 8.56
CA ILE A 60 -1.12 20.56 9.97
C ILE A 60 -1.52 19.34 10.80
N ALA A 61 -2.57 18.63 10.40
CA ALA A 61 -3.00 17.43 11.11
C ALA A 61 -1.89 16.37 11.18
N ARG A 62 -1.09 16.19 10.12
CA ARG A 62 0.05 15.27 10.16
C ARG A 62 1.12 15.73 11.14
N TYR A 63 1.44 17.01 11.13
CA TYR A 63 2.44 17.60 12.01
C TYR A 63 2.01 17.52 13.48
N GLU A 64 0.75 17.83 13.81
CA GLU A 64 0.25 17.73 15.19
C GLU A 64 0.25 16.28 15.71
N ASN A 65 -0.04 15.30 14.85
CA ASN A 65 -0.10 13.90 15.26
C ASN A 65 1.27 13.20 15.31
N LYS A 66 2.21 13.58 14.44
CA LYS A 66 3.50 12.87 14.25
C LYS A 66 4.73 13.73 14.44
N TYR A 67 4.58 15.03 14.67
CA TYR A 67 5.64 16.04 14.69
C TYR A 67 6.56 15.98 13.47
N CYS A 68 6.01 15.56 12.33
CA CYS A 68 6.77 15.28 11.11
C CYS A 68 5.94 15.57 9.85
N ILE A 69 6.59 16.16 8.84
CA ILE A 69 5.99 16.47 7.53
C ILE A 69 6.13 15.28 6.57
N CYS A 70 7.16 14.46 6.77
CA CYS A 70 7.49 13.33 5.92
C CYS A 70 6.30 12.38 5.83
N LYS A 71 5.99 11.94 4.60
CA LYS A 71 5.12 10.78 4.41
C LYS A 71 5.87 9.61 5.08
N GLY A 72 5.27 9.03 6.12
CA GLY A 72 5.83 7.82 6.73
C GLY A 72 6.14 6.81 5.62
N LYS A 73 7.23 6.05 5.77
CA LYS A 73 7.55 4.99 4.83
C LYS A 73 6.27 4.18 4.62
N SER A 74 5.84 4.03 3.36
CA SER A 74 4.85 3.01 3.05
C SER A 74 5.36 1.74 3.71
N THR A 75 4.54 1.07 4.52
CA THR A 75 4.93 -0.17 5.20
C THR A 75 5.29 -1.28 4.21
N GLY A 76 5.26 -1.00 2.91
CA GLY A 76 5.48 -1.94 1.84
C GLY A 76 4.43 -3.02 1.89
N ARG A 77 4.47 -3.89 0.89
CA ARG A 77 3.94 -5.23 1.09
C ARG A 77 4.97 -5.96 1.96
N PRO A 78 4.58 -6.62 3.07
CA PRO A 78 5.50 -7.45 3.84
C PRO A 78 6.16 -8.47 2.90
N THR A 79 7.47 -8.34 2.68
CA THR A 79 8.23 -9.26 1.83
C THR A 79 8.65 -10.51 2.61
N VAL A 80 8.74 -10.40 3.94
CA VAL A 80 9.14 -11.48 4.84
C VAL A 80 7.91 -12.29 5.22
N LEU A 81 7.88 -13.57 4.85
CA LEU A 81 6.88 -14.51 5.34
C LEU A 81 7.14 -14.78 6.82
N THR A 82 6.15 -14.50 7.67
CA THR A 82 6.17 -14.92 9.07
C THR A 82 5.85 -16.41 9.16
N GLU A 83 6.31 -17.07 10.23
CA GLU A 83 6.04 -18.50 10.48
C GLU A 83 4.53 -18.80 10.53
N GLU A 84 3.73 -17.86 11.01
CA GLU A 84 2.26 -17.94 11.01
C GLU A 84 1.70 -18.06 9.59
N VAL A 85 2.21 -17.26 8.65
CA VAL A 85 1.79 -17.30 7.24
C VAL A 85 2.23 -18.60 6.57
N VAL A 86 3.42 -19.10 6.89
CA VAL A 86 3.90 -20.41 6.40
C VAL A 86 3.00 -21.54 6.90
N ASN A 87 2.65 -21.54 8.19
CA ASN A 87 1.78 -22.54 8.80
C ASN A 87 0.35 -22.51 8.24
N ASP A 88 -0.21 -21.31 8.02
CA ASP A 88 -1.53 -21.14 7.39
C ASP A 88 -1.54 -21.67 5.95
N ILE A 89 -0.49 -21.39 5.17
CA ILE A 89 -0.33 -21.94 3.82
C ILE A 89 -0.26 -23.48 3.88
N GLN A 90 0.52 -24.04 4.81
CA GLN A 90 0.69 -25.48 4.94
C GLN A 90 -0.62 -26.18 5.33
N GLN A 91 -1.38 -25.63 6.29
CA GLN A 91 -2.70 -26.16 6.66
C GLN A 91 -3.68 -26.15 5.48
N ARG A 92 -3.67 -25.09 4.66
CA ARG A 92 -4.56 -24.96 3.50
C ARG A 92 -4.20 -25.92 2.37
N ILE A 93 -2.91 -26.16 2.13
CA ILE A 93 -2.44 -27.17 1.18
C ILE A 93 -2.86 -28.57 1.65
N GLN A 94 -2.74 -28.87 2.94
CA GLN A 94 -3.18 -30.15 3.52
C GLN A 94 -4.70 -30.35 3.41
N GLN A 95 -5.49 -29.30 3.63
CA GLN A 95 -6.96 -29.36 3.53
C GLN A 95 -7.47 -29.46 2.08
N SER A 96 -6.73 -28.93 1.10
CA SER A 96 -7.16 -28.95 -0.30
C SER A 96 -5.97 -28.88 -1.26
N PRO A 97 -5.33 -30.03 -1.57
CA PRO A 97 -4.10 -30.08 -2.36
C PRO A 97 -4.28 -29.66 -3.84
N LYS A 98 -5.52 -29.47 -4.31
CA LYS A 98 -5.84 -29.06 -5.68
C LYS A 98 -5.98 -27.54 -5.87
N LYS A 99 -5.82 -26.73 -4.83
CA LYS A 99 -5.92 -25.26 -4.95
C LYS A 99 -4.71 -24.71 -5.71
N SER A 100 -4.98 -23.88 -6.71
CA SER A 100 -3.92 -23.28 -7.52
C SER A 100 -3.13 -22.23 -6.72
N ILE A 101 -1.84 -22.08 -7.02
CA ILE A 101 -0.94 -21.09 -6.40
C ILE A 101 -1.51 -19.66 -6.43
N PRO A 102 -2.15 -19.20 -7.54
CA PRO A 102 -2.78 -17.88 -7.57
C PRO A 102 -3.93 -17.73 -6.58
N GLN A 103 -4.73 -18.79 -6.37
CA GLN A 103 -5.84 -18.77 -5.40
C GLN A 103 -5.34 -18.73 -3.96
N LEU A 104 -4.26 -19.46 -3.65
CA LEU A 104 -3.63 -19.40 -2.33
C LEU A 104 -3.00 -18.02 -2.08
N SER A 105 -2.33 -17.47 -3.10
CA SER A 105 -1.69 -16.14 -3.03
C SER A 105 -2.68 -15.00 -2.82
N ALA A 106 -3.84 -15.06 -3.49
CA ALA A 106 -4.90 -14.07 -3.32
C ALA A 106 -5.47 -14.06 -1.89
N GLN A 107 -5.45 -15.20 -1.19
CA GLN A 107 -5.96 -15.33 0.17
C GLN A 107 -4.95 -14.97 1.25
N THR A 108 -3.65 -15.20 1.02
CA THR A 108 -2.58 -14.92 1.98
C THR A 108 -1.85 -13.61 1.70
N GLY A 109 -2.12 -12.96 0.57
CA GLY A 109 -1.51 -11.68 0.23
C GLY A 109 -0.03 -11.78 -0.16
N THR A 110 0.49 -12.94 -0.57
CA THR A 110 1.92 -13.15 -0.90
C THR A 110 2.12 -13.80 -2.28
N PHE A 111 2.57 -13.03 -3.29
CA PHE A 111 2.62 -13.50 -4.70
C PHE A 111 3.95 -14.12 -5.16
N LYS A 112 5.06 -13.88 -4.46
CA LYS A 112 6.39 -14.37 -4.89
C LYS A 112 6.98 -15.50 -4.05
N SER A 113 6.49 -15.70 -2.82
CA SER A 113 7.08 -16.67 -1.88
C SER A 113 6.43 -18.05 -1.87
N LEU A 114 5.23 -18.20 -2.46
CA LEU A 114 4.52 -19.48 -2.50
C LEU A 114 5.20 -20.48 -3.42
N SER A 115 5.84 -20.02 -4.50
CA SER A 115 6.61 -20.85 -5.43
C SER A 115 7.76 -21.56 -4.71
N ILE A 116 8.46 -20.85 -3.81
CA ILE A 116 9.60 -21.38 -3.04
C ILE A 116 9.12 -22.42 -2.01
N ILE A 117 7.99 -22.18 -1.34
CA ILE A 117 7.44 -23.15 -0.36
C ILE A 117 7.00 -24.44 -1.06
N ILE A 118 6.41 -24.35 -2.25
CA ILE A 118 5.96 -25.52 -3.03
C ILE A 118 7.16 -26.31 -3.56
N GLU A 119 8.24 -25.65 -3.99
CA GLU A 119 9.49 -26.32 -4.36
C GLU A 119 10.13 -27.07 -3.19
N PHE A 120 10.13 -26.50 -1.99
CA PHE A 120 10.66 -27.15 -0.78
C PHE A 120 9.80 -28.31 -0.26
N SER A 121 8.48 -28.25 -0.44
CA SER A 121 7.56 -29.31 -0.03
C SER A 121 7.36 -30.40 -1.10
N GLY A 122 7.69 -30.11 -2.36
CA GLY A 122 7.63 -31.06 -3.49
C GLY A 122 8.78 -32.07 -3.58
N LEU A 123 9.87 -31.89 -2.81
CA LEU A 123 11.00 -32.84 -2.80
C LEU A 123 10.81 -34.04 -1.85
N ASN A 124 9.74 -34.07 -1.04
CA ASN A 124 9.48 -35.14 -0.08
C ASN A 124 8.07 -35.72 -0.22
N LYS A 125 7.78 -36.31 -1.40
CA LYS A 125 6.83 -37.42 -1.68
C LYS A 125 6.17 -37.22 -3.05
N LEU A 126 6.82 -37.73 -4.08
CA LEU A 126 6.09 -38.33 -5.20
C LEU A 126 6.07 -39.85 -4.97
N PRO A 127 4.99 -40.44 -4.42
CA PRO A 127 4.73 -41.83 -4.70
C PRO A 127 4.22 -41.90 -6.13
N ASN A 128 5.09 -42.44 -6.99
CA ASN A 128 4.77 -43.25 -8.17
C ASN A 128 3.26 -43.37 -8.47
N VAL A 129 2.76 -42.59 -9.44
CA VAL A 129 1.49 -42.91 -10.11
C VAL A 129 1.81 -43.15 -11.58
N VAL A 130 1.86 -44.44 -11.87
CA VAL A 130 1.81 -45.12 -13.15
C VAL A 130 1.05 -44.31 -14.21
N SER A 131 1.74 -44.07 -15.32
CA SER A 131 1.14 -43.68 -16.59
C SER A 131 0.32 -44.85 -17.13
N SER A 132 -1.00 -44.85 -16.86
CA SER A 132 -1.94 -45.70 -17.61
C SER A 132 -2.56 -44.85 -18.71
N LYS A 133 -1.98 -44.95 -19.91
CA LYS A 133 -2.68 -44.60 -21.15
C LYS A 133 -3.77 -45.65 -21.37
N ASN A 134 -5.01 -45.35 -21.00
CA ASN A 134 -6.18 -46.02 -21.57
C ASN A 134 -6.89 -45.00 -22.46
N ILE A 135 -6.64 -45.13 -23.77
CA ILE A 135 -7.43 -44.52 -24.81
C ILE A 135 -8.49 -45.57 -25.15
N GLU A 136 -9.70 -45.42 -24.62
CA GLU A 136 -10.88 -46.10 -25.15
C GLU A 136 -11.98 -45.06 -25.32
N GLY A 137 -12.05 -44.51 -26.54
CA GLY A 137 -13.21 -43.83 -27.06
C GLY A 137 -14.15 -44.90 -27.63
N THR A 138 -15.35 -44.95 -27.06
CA THR A 138 -16.44 -45.86 -27.33
C THR A 138 -16.90 -45.89 -28.80
N ASP A 139 -17.12 -47.09 -29.30
CA ASP A 139 -17.81 -47.44 -30.54
C ASP A 139 -19.17 -46.76 -30.72
N ARG A 140 -19.52 -46.48 -31.99
CA ARG A 140 -20.91 -46.45 -32.46
C ARG A 140 -21.02 -47.24 -33.77
N ALA A 141 -21.70 -48.37 -33.66
CA ALA A 141 -22.23 -49.25 -34.71
C ALA A 141 -23.25 -48.51 -35.63
N THR A 142 -23.75 -48.98 -36.77
CA THR A 142 -24.07 -50.34 -37.27
C THR A 142 -24.55 -50.22 -38.73
N HIS A 143 -24.42 -51.32 -39.49
CA HIS A 143 -25.09 -51.70 -40.75
C HIS A 143 -24.70 -51.03 -42.08
#